data_AF-T1B6Z5-F1
#
_entry.id   AF-T1B6Z5-F1
#
_cell.length_a   1.000
_cell.length_b   1.000
_cell.length_c   1.000
_cell.angle_alpha   90.00
_cell.angle_beta   90.00
_cell.angle_gamma   90.00
#
_symmetry.space_group_name_H-M   'P 1'
#
loop_
_entity.id
_entity.type
_entity.pdbx_description
1 polymer ?
#
loop_
_entity_poly.entity_id
_entity_poly.type
_entity_poly.pdbx_seq_one_letter_code
_entity_poly.pdbx_strand_id
1 'polypeptide(L)'
;YVRYEMVVIPEMMFLMTKAENRRVKNVRSQLADAIEETTRILPGSIINRMMRCGKANCRCHADPPELHGPYVQWSYTHRGKRITQWLNTEQQALYCPR
;
A
#
# COMPACT_ATOMS: atom_id res chain seq x y z
N TYR A 1 2.55 -3.87 13.96
CA TYR A 1 3.46 -2.98 14.70
C TYR A 1 4.85 -3.16 14.16
N VAL A 2 5.20 -2.43 13.10
CA VAL A 2 6.60 -2.19 12.73
C VAL A 2 6.74 -0.69 12.85
N ARG A 3 7.25 -0.24 13.99
CA ARG A 3 7.68 1.14 14.15
C ARG A 3 8.89 1.28 13.24
N TYR A 4 8.74 1.97 12.12
CA TYR A 4 9.85 2.79 11.66
C TYR A 4 9.95 3.91 12.69
N GLU A 5 10.54 3.61 13.84
CA GLU A 5 11.36 4.62 14.47
C GLU A 5 12.33 5.01 13.37
N MET A 6 12.29 6.29 12.99
CA MET A 6 13.40 6.90 12.29
C MET A 6 14.59 6.49 13.15
N VAL A 7 15.38 5.49 12.72
CA VAL A 7 16.56 5.08 13.44
C VAL A 7 17.52 6.24 13.23
N VAL A 8 17.32 7.29 14.01
CA VAL A 8 18.30 8.34 14.24
C VAL A 8 19.26 7.66 15.18
N ILE A 9 20.28 7.01 14.62
CA ILE A 9 21.39 6.43 15.35
C ILE A 9 22.05 7.61 16.08
N PRO A 10 21.85 7.80 17.40
CA PRO A 10 22.08 9.11 18.04
C PRO A 10 23.57 9.45 18.20
N GLU A 11 24.46 8.47 18.06
CA GLU A 11 25.91 8.65 18.19
C GLU A 11 26.61 8.92 16.86
N MET A 12 25.92 8.75 15.72
CA MET A 12 26.47 9.02 14.40
C MET A 12 25.97 10.37 13.86
N MET A 13 25.95 11.39 14.72
CA MET A 13 25.94 12.79 14.30
C MET A 13 27.30 13.19 13.71
N PHE A 14 27.88 12.29 12.90
CA PHE A 14 28.97 12.59 12.00
C PHE A 14 28.42 13.62 11.03
N LEU A 15 28.98 14.82 11.03
CA LEU A 15 28.68 15.85 10.05
C LEU A 15 28.81 15.23 8.65
N MET A 16 27.71 14.76 8.07
CA MET A 16 27.70 14.31 6.68
C MET A 16 28.18 15.51 5.88
N THR A 17 29.35 15.37 5.29
CA THR A 17 29.94 16.38 4.43
C THR A 17 28.96 16.72 3.32
N LYS A 18 29.08 17.92 2.73
CA LYS A 18 28.24 18.28 1.56
C LYS A 18 28.30 17.21 0.47
N ALA A 19 29.44 16.55 0.30
CA ALA A 19 29.64 15.45 -0.65
C ALA A 19 28.80 14.21 -0.30
N GLU A 20 28.78 13.78 0.96
CA GLU A 20 27.98 12.63 1.41
C GLU A 20 26.48 12.91 1.32
N ASN A 21 26.04 14.11 1.71
CA ASN A 21 24.65 14.54 1.54
C ASN A 21 24.22 14.55 0.07
N ARG A 22 25.09 15.03 -0.83
CA ARG A 22 24.84 14.99 -2.27
C ARG A 22 24.74 13.55 -2.78
N ARG A 23 25.60 12.65 -2.29
CA ARG A 23 25.56 11.22 -2.65
C ARG A 23 24.25 10.56 -2.22
N VAL A 24 23.81 10.77 -0.97
CA VAL A 24 22.53 10.24 -0.47
C VAL A 24 21.35 10.79 -1.28
N LYS A 25 21.34 12.09 -1.59
CA LYS A 25 20.30 12.69 -2.45
C LYS A 25 20.29 12.06 -3.84
N ASN A 26 21.44 11.88 -4.48
CA ASN A 26 21.53 11.25 -5.80
C ASN A 26 21.03 9.80 -5.78
N VAL A 27 21.44 9.00 -4.79
CA VAL A 27 20.98 7.60 -4.66
C VAL A 27 19.45 7.56 -4.46
N ARG A 28 18.90 8.46 -3.64
CA ARG A 28 17.44 8.54 -3.45
C ARG A 28 16.70 8.92 -4.74
N SER A 29 17.26 9.83 -5.54
CA SER A 29 16.69 10.20 -6.84
C SER A 29 16.69 9.01 -7.79
N GLN A 30 17.82 8.35 -7.97
CA GLN A 30 17.95 7.18 -8.86
C GLN A 30 16.99 6.06 -8.47
N LEU A 31 16.77 5.85 -7.17
CA LEU A 31 15.81 4.86 -6.69
C LEU A 31 14.37 5.26 -6.98
N ALA A 32 14.04 6.56 -6.88
CA ALA A 32 12.73 7.07 -7.24
C ALA A 32 12.48 6.91 -8.76
N ASP A 33 13.46 7.28 -9.59
CA ASP A 33 13.38 7.15 -11.05
C ASP A 33 13.15 5.67 -11.45
N ALA A 34 13.92 4.74 -10.87
CA ALA A 34 13.76 3.30 -11.15
C ALA A 34 12.40 2.73 -10.68
N ILE A 35 11.82 3.29 -9.60
CA ILE A 35 10.47 2.93 -9.14
C ILE A 35 9.40 3.51 -10.08
N GLU A 36 9.58 4.75 -10.57
CA GLU A 36 8.66 5.37 -11.53
C GLU A 36 8.63 4.61 -12.86
N GLU A 37 9.79 4.13 -13.33
CA GLU A 37 9.88 3.22 -14.49
C GLU A 37 9.10 1.91 -14.26
N THR A 38 8.94 1.49 -13.00
CA THR A 38 8.17 0.30 -12.62
C THR A 38 6.77 0.70 -12.14
N THR A 39 5.87 1.04 -13.06
CA THR A 39 4.48 1.52 -12.83
C THR A 39 3.55 0.56 -12.03
N ARG A 40 4.06 -0.50 -11.39
CA ARG A 40 3.26 -1.57 -10.77
C ARG A 40 3.57 -1.87 -9.30
N ILE A 41 4.23 -0.97 -8.59
CA ILE A 41 4.58 -1.20 -7.18
C ILE A 41 3.57 -0.48 -6.27
N LEU A 42 2.72 -1.25 -5.57
CA LEU A 42 1.96 -0.75 -4.42
C LEU A 42 2.51 -1.35 -3.12
N PRO A 43 2.78 -0.52 -2.10
CA PRO A 43 3.15 -1.04 -0.79
C PRO A 43 1.93 -1.70 -0.12
N GLY A 44 2.14 -2.79 0.59
CA GLY A 44 1.09 -3.45 1.36
C GLY A 44 0.49 -4.67 0.65
N SER A 45 -0.78 -4.96 0.93
CA SER A 45 -1.47 -6.17 0.48
C SER A 45 -2.79 -5.86 -0.21
N ILE A 46 -3.14 -6.68 -1.20
CA ILE A 46 -4.42 -6.67 -1.92
C ILE A 46 -5.18 -7.96 -1.58
N ILE A 47 -6.47 -7.85 -1.25
CA ILE A 47 -7.32 -8.97 -0.85
C ILE A 47 -8.69 -8.84 -1.52
N ASN A 48 -9.24 -9.94 -2.03
CA ASN A 48 -10.61 -10.02 -2.54
C ASN A 48 -11.59 -10.30 -1.41
N ARG A 49 -12.67 -9.52 -1.32
CA ARG A 49 -13.72 -9.66 -0.30
C ARG A 49 -15.06 -9.98 -0.94
N MET A 50 -15.71 -11.03 -0.45
CA MET A 50 -17.13 -11.30 -0.69
C MET A 50 -17.94 -10.79 0.51
N MET A 51 -18.97 -9.96 0.29
CA MET A 51 -19.67 -9.23 1.35
C MET A 51 -21.19 -9.24 1.17
N ARG A 52 -21.91 -9.08 2.29
CA ARG A 52 -23.36 -8.80 2.28
C ARG A 52 -23.60 -7.31 2.06
N CYS A 53 -24.70 -6.96 1.40
CA CYS A 53 -25.13 -5.58 1.29
C CYS A 53 -26.08 -5.18 2.43
N GLY A 54 -26.39 -3.89 2.56
CA GLY A 54 -27.31 -3.39 3.60
C GLY A 54 -28.80 -3.60 3.31
N LYS A 55 -29.17 -4.17 2.17
CA LYS A 55 -30.58 -4.37 1.80
C LYS A 55 -31.11 -5.67 2.41
N ALA A 56 -32.10 -5.58 3.30
CA ALA A 56 -32.68 -6.73 4.00
C ALA A 56 -33.19 -7.82 3.04
N ASN A 57 -33.85 -7.42 1.94
CA ASN A 57 -34.44 -8.35 0.97
C ASN A 57 -33.46 -8.80 -0.13
N CYS A 58 -32.15 -8.68 0.09
CA CYS A 58 -31.16 -9.12 -0.89
C CYS A 58 -30.80 -10.60 -0.71
N ARG A 59 -30.56 -11.29 -1.83
CA ARG A 59 -30.08 -12.69 -1.87
C ARG A 59 -28.83 -12.97 -1.03
N CYS A 60 -28.01 -11.96 -0.75
CA CYS A 60 -26.84 -12.13 0.11
C CYS A 60 -27.18 -12.43 1.58
N HIS A 61 -28.45 -12.26 1.98
CA HIS A 61 -29.00 -12.63 3.28
C HIS A 61 -29.82 -13.92 3.27
N ALA A 62 -29.90 -14.61 2.12
CA ALA A 62 -30.58 -15.91 2.02
C ALA A 62 -29.80 -17.03 2.73
N ASP A 63 -30.43 -18.20 2.81
CA ASP A 63 -29.80 -19.44 3.27
C ASP A 63 -29.94 -20.52 2.16
N PRO A 64 -28.85 -20.88 1.45
CA PRO A 64 -27.48 -20.39 1.59
C PRO A 64 -27.27 -18.96 1.02
N PRO A 65 -26.33 -18.16 1.56
CA PRO A 65 -26.14 -16.78 1.13
C PRO A 65 -25.37 -16.66 -0.19
N GLU A 66 -25.89 -15.83 -1.10
CA GLU A 66 -25.19 -15.42 -2.33
C GLU A 66 -24.47 -14.07 -2.12
N LEU A 67 -23.20 -14.09 -1.71
CA LEU A 67 -22.43 -12.88 -1.39
C LEU A 67 -22.05 -12.05 -2.62
N HIS A 68 -21.99 -10.73 -2.45
CA HIS A 68 -21.51 -9.81 -3.48
C HIS A 68 -19.99 -9.72 -3.50
N GLY A 69 -19.41 -9.51 -4.67
CA GLY A 69 -17.98 -9.29 -4.85
C GLY A 69 -17.45 -9.93 -6.13
N PRO A 70 -16.12 -10.03 -6.27
CA PRO A 70 -15.12 -9.62 -5.28
C PRO A 70 -14.97 -8.09 -5.21
N TYR A 71 -15.00 -7.54 -4.00
CA TYR A 71 -14.53 -6.19 -3.72
C TYR A 71 -13.03 -6.25 -3.42
N VAL A 72 -12.22 -5.59 -4.24
CA VAL A 72 -10.76 -5.60 -4.09
C VAL A 72 -10.36 -4.53 -3.08
N GLN A 73 -9.78 -4.98 -1.97
CA GLN A 73 -9.30 -4.13 -0.89
C GLN A 73 -7.78 -4.06 -0.92
N TRP A 74 -7.24 -2.86 -0.88
CA TRP A 74 -5.82 -2.61 -0.67
C TRP A 74 -5.59 -2.05 0.73
N SER A 75 -4.57 -2.56 1.42
CA SER A 75 -4.21 -2.05 2.75
C SER A 75 -2.70 -1.97 2.96
N TYR A 76 -2.27 -0.94 3.66
CA TYR A 76 -0.86 -0.74 4.04
C TYR A 76 -0.76 0.05 5.34
N THR A 77 0.43 0.08 5.96
CA THR A 77 0.68 0.88 7.15
C THR A 77 1.59 2.05 6.79
N HIS A 78 1.15 3.28 7.11
CA HIS A 78 1.94 4.50 6.94
C HIS A 78 2.06 5.21 8.28
N ARG A 79 3.29 5.44 8.76
CA ARG A 79 3.57 6.13 10.03
C ARG A 79 2.76 5.55 11.22
N GLY A 80 2.71 4.22 11.30
CA GLY A 80 1.98 3.50 12.36
C GLY A 80 0.46 3.46 12.19
N LYS A 81 -0.12 4.13 11.19
CA LYS A 81 -1.54 4.11 10.89
C LYS A 81 -1.83 3.15 9.75
N ARG A 82 -2.82 2.27 9.93
CA ARG A 82 -3.30 1.38 8.87
C ARG A 82 -4.24 2.15 7.95
N ILE A 83 -3.90 2.20 6.68
CA ILE A 83 -4.70 2.74 5.60
C ILE A 83 -5.33 1.57 4.86
N THR A 84 -6.61 1.68 4.53
CA THR A 84 -7.36 0.64 3.82
C THR A 84 -8.30 1.31 2.83
N GLN A 85 -8.24 0.91 1.57
CA GLN A 85 -9.00 1.50 0.47
C GLN A 85 -9.56 0.40 -0.42
N TRP A 86 -10.69 0.69 -1.07
CA TRP A 86 -11.25 -0.16 -2.12
C TRP A 86 -10.70 0.27 -3.46
N LEU A 87 -10.21 -0.67 -4.27
CA LEU A 87 -9.72 -0.38 -5.61
C LEU A 87 -10.89 -0.35 -6.59
N ASN A 88 -10.93 0.67 -7.44
CA ASN A 88 -11.84 0.70 -8.59
C ASN A 88 -11.34 -0.20 -9.73
N THR A 89 -12.13 -0.36 -10.79
CA THR A 89 -11.79 -1.24 -11.93
C THR A 89 -10.47 -0.91 -12.60
N GLU A 90 -10.15 0.38 -12.79
CA GLU A 90 -8.90 0.82 -13.43
C GLU A 90 -7.69 0.49 -12.54
N GLN A 91 -7.78 0.80 -11.25
CA GLN A 91 -6.74 0.48 -10.27
C GLN A 91 -6.54 -1.03 -10.14
N GLN A 92 -7.62 -1.82 -10.18
CA GLN A 92 -7.51 -3.28 -10.18
C GLN A 92 -6.74 -3.78 -11.40
N ALA A 93 -7.01 -3.25 -12.60
CA ALA A 93 -6.30 -3.63 -13.81
C ALA A 93 -4.80 -3.30 -13.76
N LEU A 94 -4.42 -2.23 -13.05
CA LEU A 94 -3.04 -1.81 -12.89
C LEU A 94 -2.28 -2.63 -11.84
N TYR A 95 -2.94 -2.98 -10.74
CA TYR A 95 -2.26 -3.50 -9.54
C TYR A 95 -2.57 -4.95 -9.17
N CYS A 96 -3.65 -5.53 -9.70
CA CYS A 96 -3.97 -6.92 -9.50
C CYS A 96 -3.52 -7.73 -10.73
N PRO A 97 -2.40 -8.46 -10.67
CA PRO A 97 -2.01 -9.35 -11.76
C PRO A 97 -3.12 -10.39 -12.00
N ARG A 98 -3.33 -10.75 -13.27
CA ARG A 98 -4.29 -11.77 -13.70
C ARG A 98 -3.79 -13.18 -13.42
#